data_AF-A0A1Y1VEY6-F1
#
_entry.id   AF-A0A1Y1VEY6-F1
#
_cell.length_a   1.000
_cell.length_b   1.000
_cell.length_c   1.000
_cell.angle_alpha   90.00
_cell.angle_beta   90.00
_cell.angle_gamma   90.00
#
_symmetry.space_group_name_H-M   'P 1'
#
loop_
_entity.id
_entity.type
_entity.pdbx_description
1 polymer ?
#
loop_
_entity_poly.entity_id
_entity_poly.type
_entity_poly.pdbx_seq_one_letter_code
_entity_poly.pdbx_strand_id
1 'polypeptide(L)'
;MDALNEELKLRDNIPSFILKESGIETCYHLVKLQNKIKLCDMISKDFRKNALYLSIDTETYERNHRCITEIGWVIFKRNGTIVKTKHGIVKRNLNLRNGKFVDDNKENFDFGHSDTQSLTAIVKELNRDLQRVNYIVGQGINNDIRHLSKFGAKFTKFNEKNVLKNSSKHFGIIDTLDIYTGRYLEQPIGLEKGLKKLDISYRHLHNAGNDAYYTMLYLLKLLKIRNHECKKILNIKIPDEYKEEDYFTFKENKKILKQREREARKNRENQENQEHQEHQEHQAQIQITS
;
A
#
# COMPACT_ATOMS: atom_id res chain seq x y z
N MET A 1 28.33 3.24 -3.78
CA MET A 1 27.10 2.64 -3.20
C MET A 1 27.39 1.61 -2.11
N ASP A 2 28.20 0.56 -2.35
CA ASP A 2 28.43 -0.48 -1.32
C ASP A 2 29.17 0.03 -0.07
N ALA A 3 30.08 1.00 -0.22
CA ALA A 3 30.71 1.66 0.92
C ALA A 3 29.69 2.31 1.87
N LEU A 4 28.67 3.00 1.32
CA LEU A 4 27.57 3.55 2.12
C LEU A 4 26.76 2.43 2.77
N ASN A 5 26.53 1.31 2.09
CA ASN A 5 25.80 0.18 2.66
C ASN A 5 26.48 -0.37 3.91
N GLU A 6 27.78 -0.60 3.86
CA GLU A 6 28.56 -1.07 5.00
C GLU A 6 28.58 -0.05 6.13
N GLU A 7 28.73 1.24 5.82
CA GLU A 7 28.63 2.31 6.82
C GLU A 7 27.26 2.32 7.52
N LEU A 8 26.17 2.17 6.78
CA LEU A 8 24.82 2.19 7.35
C LEU A 8 24.51 0.97 8.21
N LYS A 9 25.10 -0.20 7.91
CA LYS A 9 24.96 -1.41 8.74
C LYS A 9 25.59 -1.26 10.13
N LEU A 10 26.55 -0.35 10.29
CA LEU A 10 27.21 -0.06 11.57
C LEU A 10 26.44 0.95 12.44
N ARG A 11 25.33 1.51 11.95
CA ARG A 11 24.55 2.54 12.64
C ARG A 11 23.27 1.97 13.24
N ASP A 12 23.12 2.07 14.56
CA ASP A 12 21.96 1.53 15.29
C ASP A 12 20.61 2.18 14.95
N ASN A 13 20.63 3.40 14.40
CA ASN A 13 19.43 4.18 14.12
C ASN A 13 18.91 4.02 12.69
N ILE A 14 19.50 3.13 11.88
CA ILE A 14 19.03 2.85 10.53
C ILE A 14 18.01 1.70 10.58
N PRO A 15 16.78 1.93 10.10
CA PRO A 15 15.78 0.87 10.11
C PRO A 15 16.24 -0.34 9.29
N SER A 16 16.22 -1.52 9.91
CA SER A 16 16.72 -2.77 9.30
C SER A 16 16.06 -3.11 7.97
N PHE A 17 14.80 -2.71 7.75
CA PHE A 17 14.09 -2.96 6.50
C PHE A 17 14.66 -2.17 5.30
N ILE A 18 15.49 -1.14 5.55
CA ILE A 18 16.20 -0.36 4.53
C ILE A 18 17.51 -1.04 4.13
N LEU A 19 18.17 -1.71 5.07
CA LEU A 19 19.44 -2.38 4.84
C LEU A 19 19.22 -3.64 3.98
N LYS A 20 19.95 -3.72 2.87
CA LYS A 20 19.91 -4.83 1.92
C LYS A 20 21.32 -5.35 1.66
N GLU A 21 21.40 -6.52 1.04
CA GLU A 21 22.66 -7.14 0.66
C GLU A 21 23.46 -6.24 -0.29
N SER A 22 22.80 -5.72 -1.34
CA SER A 22 23.43 -4.83 -2.31
C SER A 22 23.26 -3.36 -1.94
N GLY A 23 24.32 -2.55 -2.12
CA GLY A 23 24.28 -1.13 -1.86
C GLY A 23 23.28 -0.37 -2.74
N ILE A 24 22.99 -0.83 -3.96
CA ILE A 24 21.98 -0.18 -4.83
C ILE A 24 20.56 -0.35 -4.29
N GLU A 25 20.24 -1.53 -3.74
CA GLU A 25 18.95 -1.78 -3.10
C GLU A 25 18.82 -0.94 -1.83
N THR A 26 19.87 -0.88 -1.00
CA THR A 26 19.90 -0.02 0.21
C THR A 26 19.69 1.45 -0.15
N CYS A 27 20.40 1.97 -1.17
CA CYS A 27 20.23 3.35 -1.63
C CYS A 27 18.79 3.62 -2.10
N TYR A 28 18.20 2.72 -2.90
CA TYR A 28 16.81 2.84 -3.34
C TYR A 28 15.84 2.92 -2.15
N HIS A 29 15.95 2.00 -1.20
CA HIS A 29 15.07 1.99 -0.04
C HIS A 29 15.27 3.22 0.86
N LEU A 30 16.51 3.69 1.03
CA LEU A 30 16.83 4.91 1.76
C LEU A 30 16.21 6.14 1.10
N VAL A 31 16.34 6.29 -0.22
CA VAL A 31 15.70 7.37 -0.99
C VAL A 31 14.18 7.36 -0.79
N LYS A 32 13.56 6.17 -0.89
CA LYS A 32 12.11 6.03 -0.65
C LYS A 32 11.73 6.43 0.78
N LEU A 33 12.50 6.04 1.79
CA LEU A 33 12.26 6.45 3.18
C LEU A 33 12.40 7.97 3.36
N GLN A 34 13.48 8.56 2.84
CA GLN A 34 13.67 10.01 2.88
C GLN A 34 12.51 10.76 2.21
N ASN A 35 12.00 10.25 1.09
CA ASN A 35 10.83 10.83 0.42
C ASN A 35 9.54 10.72 1.27
N LYS A 36 9.32 9.60 1.98
CA LYS A 36 8.21 9.44 2.93
C LYS A 36 8.32 10.41 4.11
N ILE A 37 9.52 10.63 4.63
CA ILE A 37 9.77 11.62 5.69
C ILE A 37 9.49 13.04 5.17
N LYS A 38 10.00 13.40 3.98
CA LYS A 38 9.73 14.71 3.35
C LYS A 38 8.24 14.92 3.12
N LEU A 39 7.52 13.89 2.66
CA LEU A 39 6.07 13.90 2.50
C LEU A 39 5.36 14.20 3.83
N CYS A 40 5.77 13.53 4.92
CA CYS A 40 5.23 13.76 6.26
C CYS A 40 5.41 15.22 6.70
N ASP A 41 6.62 15.75 6.55
CA ASP A 41 6.96 17.13 6.90
C ASP A 41 6.15 18.14 6.09
N MET A 42 6.01 17.89 4.80
CA MET A 42 5.31 18.80 3.91
C MET A 42 3.79 18.74 4.12
N ILE A 43 3.17 17.58 4.29
CA ILE A 43 1.76 17.53 4.71
C ILE A 43 1.59 18.25 6.06
N SER A 44 2.58 18.16 6.96
CA SER A 44 2.53 18.86 8.24
C SER A 44 2.64 20.38 8.10
N LYS A 45 3.56 20.86 7.25
CA LYS A 45 3.90 22.27 7.03
C LYS A 45 2.96 23.00 6.08
N ASP A 46 2.50 22.34 5.01
CA ASP A 46 1.71 22.93 3.91
C ASP A 46 0.21 23.05 4.27
N PHE A 47 0.00 23.55 5.49
CA PHE A 47 -1.26 23.77 6.20
C PHE A 47 -2.02 24.95 5.59
N ARG A 48 -2.36 24.87 4.30
CA ARG A 48 -3.19 25.89 3.66
C ARG A 48 -4.59 25.83 4.28
N LYS A 49 -5.01 26.91 4.95
CA LYS A 49 -6.35 27.04 5.52
C LYS A 49 -7.36 26.89 4.37
N ASN A 50 -8.22 25.87 4.47
CA ASN A 50 -9.33 25.48 3.59
C ASN A 50 -9.14 24.31 2.61
N ALA A 51 -8.12 23.45 2.78
CA ALA A 51 -8.06 22.19 2.02
C ALA A 51 -9.13 21.17 2.47
N LEU A 52 -9.69 20.44 1.49
CA LEU A 52 -10.56 19.28 1.72
C LEU A 52 -9.83 17.97 1.39
N TYR A 53 -10.02 16.99 2.26
CA TYR A 53 -9.45 15.65 2.15
C TYR A 53 -10.60 14.67 1.96
N LEU A 54 -10.39 13.62 1.19
CA LEU A 54 -11.32 12.51 1.01
C LEU A 54 -10.61 11.21 1.37
N SER A 55 -10.97 10.61 2.50
CA SER A 55 -10.57 9.25 2.83
C SER A 55 -11.48 8.27 2.10
N ILE A 56 -10.95 7.25 1.45
CA ILE A 56 -11.71 6.26 0.68
C ILE A 56 -11.22 4.85 0.95
N ASP A 57 -12.16 3.92 0.98
CA ASP A 57 -11.91 2.49 1.06
C ASP A 57 -12.93 1.72 0.21
N THR A 58 -12.59 0.50 -0.21
CA THR A 58 -13.47 -0.38 -0.98
C THR A 58 -13.41 -1.80 -0.46
N GLU A 59 -14.58 -2.45 -0.40
CA GLU A 59 -14.66 -3.87 -0.14
C GLU A 59 -14.97 -4.65 -1.41
N THR A 60 -14.38 -5.84 -1.50
CA THR A 60 -14.58 -6.77 -2.61
C THR A 60 -14.95 -8.14 -2.09
N TYR A 61 -15.64 -8.92 -2.91
CA TYR A 61 -15.98 -10.28 -2.54
C TYR A 61 -14.73 -11.15 -2.44
N GLU A 62 -14.53 -11.81 -1.31
CA GLU A 62 -13.32 -12.57 -0.97
C GLU A 62 -13.03 -13.75 -1.93
N ARG A 63 -14.04 -14.25 -2.65
CA ARG A 63 -13.87 -15.33 -3.65
C ARG A 63 -13.68 -14.81 -5.07
N ASN A 64 -13.95 -13.53 -5.31
CA ASN A 64 -13.77 -12.88 -6.59
C ASN A 64 -13.59 -11.37 -6.43
N HIS A 65 -12.33 -10.93 -6.32
CA HIS A 65 -11.97 -9.52 -6.12
C HIS A 65 -12.39 -8.58 -7.26
N ARG A 66 -12.94 -9.09 -8.37
CA ARG A 66 -13.54 -8.25 -9.42
C ARG A 66 -14.93 -7.73 -9.03
N CYS A 67 -15.56 -8.33 -8.02
CA CYS A 67 -16.88 -7.94 -7.54
C CYS A 67 -16.73 -6.96 -6.37
N ILE A 68 -16.82 -5.66 -6.65
CA ILE A 68 -16.93 -4.63 -5.60
C ILE A 68 -18.26 -4.80 -4.88
N THR A 69 -18.23 -4.94 -3.56
CA THR A 69 -19.43 -5.04 -2.72
C THR A 69 -19.78 -3.69 -2.12
N GLU A 70 -18.79 -2.92 -1.68
CA GLU A 70 -18.99 -1.66 -0.97
C GLU A 70 -17.96 -0.60 -1.41
N ILE A 71 -18.37 0.67 -1.36
CA ILE A 71 -17.47 1.83 -1.50
C ILE A 71 -17.81 2.80 -0.38
N GLY A 72 -16.82 3.16 0.43
CA GLY A 72 -16.97 4.12 1.51
C GLY A 72 -16.03 5.28 1.36
N TRP A 73 -16.50 6.50 1.68
CA TRP A 73 -15.62 7.65 1.74
C TRP A 73 -16.08 8.69 2.75
N VAL A 74 -15.11 9.44 3.28
CA VAL A 74 -15.30 10.53 4.23
C VAL A 74 -14.60 11.77 3.70
N ILE A 75 -15.34 12.87 3.55
CA ILE A 75 -14.77 14.19 3.26
C ILE A 75 -14.56 14.91 4.58
N PHE A 76 -13.35 15.41 4.81
CA PHE A 76 -13.00 16.07 6.05
C PHE A 76 -12.04 17.24 5.83
N LYS A 77 -11.99 18.10 6.85
CA LYS A 77 -11.00 19.16 7.00
C LYS A 77 -9.90 18.69 7.94
N ARG A 78 -8.73 19.33 7.85
CA ARG A 78 -7.56 18.95 8.64
C ARG A 78 -7.76 18.98 10.17
N ASN A 79 -8.65 19.82 10.68
CA ASN A 79 -8.98 19.85 12.11
C ASN A 79 -9.86 18.66 12.55
N GLY A 80 -10.17 17.72 11.64
CA GLY A 80 -11.05 16.59 11.89
C GLY A 80 -12.53 16.91 11.68
N THR A 81 -12.90 18.13 11.27
CA THR A 81 -14.29 18.43 10.93
C THR A 81 -14.71 17.61 9.72
N ILE A 82 -15.70 16.75 9.91
CA ILE A 82 -16.31 15.95 8.86
C ILE A 82 -17.29 16.81 8.08
N VAL A 83 -17.15 16.79 6.76
CA VAL A 83 -18.04 17.48 5.81
C VAL A 83 -19.07 16.52 5.25
N LYS A 84 -18.68 15.27 5.04
CA LYS A 84 -19.56 14.22 4.50
C LYS A 84 -19.04 12.85 4.91
N THR A 85 -19.94 11.93 5.21
CA THR A 85 -19.70 10.50 5.23
C THR A 85 -20.57 9.84 4.17
N LYS A 86 -20.07 8.77 3.57
CA LYS A 86 -20.84 7.96 2.62
C LYS A 86 -20.43 6.51 2.74
N HIS A 87 -21.43 5.64 2.76
CA HIS A 87 -21.25 4.22 2.60
C HIS A 87 -22.24 3.71 1.54
N GLY A 88 -21.73 3.28 0.38
CA GLY A 88 -22.53 2.78 -0.73
C GLY A 88 -22.39 1.27 -0.87
N ILE A 89 -23.51 0.55 -0.77
CA ILE A 89 -23.56 -0.90 -1.01
C ILE A 89 -24.00 -1.16 -2.46
N VAL A 90 -23.25 -1.98 -3.18
CA VAL A 90 -23.52 -2.28 -4.59
C VAL A 90 -24.71 -3.24 -4.69
N LYS A 91 -25.86 -2.71 -5.14
CA LYS A 91 -27.15 -3.42 -5.24
C LYS A 91 -27.06 -4.78 -5.94
N ARG A 92 -26.28 -4.88 -7.03
CA ARG A 92 -26.13 -6.14 -7.78
C ARG A 92 -25.39 -7.23 -6.99
N ASN A 93 -24.58 -6.83 -6.01
CA ASN A 93 -23.69 -7.71 -5.26
C ASN A 93 -24.13 -7.87 -3.79
N LEU A 94 -25.39 -7.53 -3.44
CA LEU A 94 -25.91 -7.62 -2.06
C LEU A 94 -25.76 -9.02 -1.44
N ASN A 95 -25.96 -10.06 -2.25
CA ASN A 95 -25.89 -11.45 -1.80
C ASN A 95 -24.44 -11.97 -1.69
N LEU A 96 -23.45 -11.18 -2.12
CA LEU A 96 -22.04 -11.53 -1.96
C LEU A 96 -21.58 -11.08 -0.58
N ARG A 97 -21.46 -12.04 0.33
CA ARG A 97 -21.08 -11.83 1.73
C ARG A 97 -19.67 -12.37 1.95
N ASN A 98 -18.84 -11.58 2.63
CA ASN A 98 -17.56 -12.06 3.15
C ASN A 98 -17.80 -12.81 4.46
N GLY A 99 -16.75 -13.31 5.11
CA GLY A 99 -16.86 -13.97 6.41
C GLY A 99 -15.87 -15.12 6.62
N LYS A 100 -15.16 -15.55 5.56
CA LYS A 100 -14.12 -16.58 5.71
C LYS A 100 -12.79 -15.97 6.13
N PHE A 101 -12.41 -14.85 5.53
CA PHE A 101 -11.10 -14.21 5.78
C PHE A 101 -11.19 -12.87 6.49
N VAL A 102 -12.32 -12.19 6.36
CA VAL A 102 -12.60 -10.89 6.99
C VAL A 102 -14.03 -10.90 7.50
N ASP A 103 -14.30 -10.15 8.58
CA ASP A 103 -15.63 -10.01 9.13
C ASP A 103 -16.60 -9.39 8.11
N ASP A 104 -17.87 -9.78 8.16
CA ASP A 104 -18.91 -9.21 7.29
C ASP A 104 -19.66 -8.09 8.00
N ASN A 105 -19.12 -6.88 7.95
CA ASN A 105 -19.68 -5.69 8.60
C ASN A 105 -20.43 -4.75 7.65
N LYS A 106 -20.81 -5.26 6.48
CA LYS A 106 -21.49 -4.52 5.40
C LYS A 106 -22.70 -3.70 5.82
N GLU A 107 -23.49 -4.21 6.74
CA GLU A 107 -24.71 -3.52 7.21
C GLU A 107 -24.46 -2.68 8.46
N ASN A 108 -23.26 -2.76 9.05
CA ASN A 108 -22.89 -2.12 10.31
C ASN A 108 -22.14 -0.79 10.08
N PHE A 109 -22.70 0.12 9.30
CA PHE A 109 -22.10 1.45 9.10
C PHE A 109 -22.37 2.36 10.31
N ASP A 110 -21.30 2.80 10.97
CA ASP A 110 -21.38 3.47 12.27
C ASP A 110 -21.56 4.98 12.18
N PHE A 111 -21.29 5.56 11.01
CA PHE A 111 -21.18 7.01 10.82
C PHE A 111 -22.26 7.56 9.88
N GLY A 112 -23.43 6.92 9.85
CA GLY A 112 -24.59 7.33 9.08
C GLY A 112 -25.47 6.15 8.66
N HIS A 113 -25.97 6.19 7.43
CA HIS A 113 -26.75 5.11 6.84
C HIS A 113 -26.08 4.59 5.58
N SER A 114 -26.19 3.28 5.37
CA SER A 114 -25.75 2.62 4.15
C SER A 114 -26.76 2.84 3.02
N ASP A 115 -26.27 3.28 1.87
CA ASP A 115 -27.10 3.49 0.68
C ASP A 115 -26.92 2.34 -0.31
N THR A 116 -27.96 1.54 -0.49
CA THR A 116 -27.96 0.47 -1.50
C THR A 116 -28.30 1.04 -2.87
N GLN A 117 -27.33 1.08 -3.78
CA GLN A 117 -27.46 1.71 -5.10
C GLN A 117 -26.72 0.93 -6.20
N SER A 118 -26.93 1.29 -7.47
CA SER A 118 -26.11 0.73 -8.55
C SER A 118 -24.66 1.25 -8.44
N LEU A 119 -23.68 0.43 -8.84
CA LEU A 119 -22.27 0.84 -8.84
C LEU A 119 -22.05 2.16 -9.62
N THR A 120 -22.72 2.30 -10.77
CA THR A 120 -22.66 3.53 -11.58
C THR A 120 -23.16 4.76 -10.82
N ALA A 121 -24.22 4.64 -10.01
CA ALA A 121 -24.73 5.75 -9.22
C ALA A 121 -23.74 6.14 -8.10
N ILE A 122 -23.19 5.15 -7.40
CA ILE A 122 -22.17 5.35 -6.36
C ILE A 122 -20.93 6.05 -6.95
N VAL A 123 -20.41 5.55 -8.08
CA VAL A 123 -19.25 6.15 -8.77
C VAL A 123 -19.55 7.56 -9.28
N LYS A 124 -20.77 7.82 -9.77
CA LYS A 124 -21.18 9.17 -10.19
C LYS A 124 -21.16 10.15 -9.01
N GLU A 125 -21.61 9.72 -7.84
CA GLU A 125 -21.55 10.52 -6.61
C GLU A 125 -20.11 10.74 -6.15
N LEU A 126 -19.30 9.67 -6.10
CA LEU A 126 -17.87 9.76 -5.79
C LEU A 126 -17.16 10.75 -6.71
N ASN A 127 -17.43 10.72 -8.02
CA ASN A 127 -16.82 11.65 -8.97
C ASN A 127 -17.14 13.12 -8.69
N ARG A 128 -18.36 13.44 -8.25
CA ARG A 128 -18.74 14.82 -7.84
C ARG A 128 -17.97 15.25 -6.60
N ASP A 129 -17.78 14.34 -5.65
CA ASP A 129 -17.01 14.62 -4.44
C ASP A 129 -15.51 14.74 -4.73
N LEU A 130 -14.95 13.85 -5.56
CA LEU A 130 -13.57 13.92 -6.01
C LEU A 130 -13.27 15.28 -6.66
N GLN A 131 -14.19 15.87 -7.43
CA GLN A 131 -14.01 17.20 -8.02
C GLN A 131 -13.80 18.31 -6.96
N ARG A 132 -14.41 18.18 -5.78
CA ARG A 132 -14.42 19.21 -4.73
C ARG A 132 -13.25 19.14 -3.77
N VAL A 133 -12.56 18.00 -3.70
CA VAL A 133 -11.47 17.79 -2.74
C VAL A 133 -10.09 18.05 -3.32
N ASN A 134 -9.13 18.32 -2.43
CA ASN A 134 -7.73 18.55 -2.74
C ASN A 134 -6.92 17.27 -2.63
N TYR A 135 -7.16 16.49 -1.57
CA TYR A 135 -6.37 15.29 -1.30
C TYR A 135 -7.27 14.06 -1.24
N ILE A 136 -6.76 12.94 -1.74
CA ILE A 136 -7.32 11.62 -1.46
C ILE A 136 -6.42 10.88 -0.47
N VAL A 137 -7.04 10.14 0.43
CA VAL A 137 -6.39 9.45 1.54
C VAL A 137 -6.88 8.01 1.54
N GLY A 138 -5.97 7.06 1.76
CA GLY A 138 -6.33 5.66 1.89
C GLY A 138 -5.18 4.87 2.48
N GLN A 139 -5.36 3.55 2.60
CA GLN A 139 -4.31 2.64 3.02
C GLN A 139 -3.97 1.70 1.87
N GLY A 140 -2.78 1.83 1.27
CA GLY A 140 -2.48 1.13 0.02
C GLY A 140 -3.33 1.63 -1.16
N ILE A 141 -3.74 2.91 -1.11
CA ILE A 141 -4.79 3.54 -1.94
C ILE A 141 -4.62 3.36 -3.45
N ASN A 142 -3.40 3.15 -3.93
CA ASN A 142 -3.14 2.91 -5.34
C ASN A 142 -3.88 1.68 -5.88
N ASN A 143 -4.15 0.68 -5.04
CA ASN A 143 -4.97 -0.48 -5.42
C ASN A 143 -6.42 -0.06 -5.67
N ASP A 144 -7.02 0.70 -4.74
CA ASP A 144 -8.38 1.22 -4.85
C ASP A 144 -8.55 2.16 -6.03
N ILE A 145 -7.60 3.08 -6.25
CA ILE A 145 -7.59 3.98 -7.40
C ILE A 145 -7.61 3.18 -8.70
N ARG A 146 -6.72 2.20 -8.85
CA ARG A 146 -6.70 1.36 -10.07
C ARG A 146 -7.98 0.57 -10.23
N HIS A 147 -8.55 0.07 -9.13
CA HIS A 147 -9.77 -0.72 -9.17
C HIS A 147 -10.99 0.12 -9.56
N LEU A 148 -11.22 1.22 -8.83
CA LEU A 148 -12.33 2.14 -9.06
C LEU A 148 -12.25 2.86 -10.42
N SER A 149 -11.04 3.12 -10.92
CA SER A 149 -10.86 3.71 -12.26
C SER A 149 -11.44 2.83 -13.36
N LYS A 150 -11.41 1.49 -13.21
CA LYS A 150 -12.04 0.55 -14.16
C LYS A 150 -13.56 0.71 -14.22
N PHE A 151 -14.17 1.24 -13.16
CA PHE A 151 -15.60 1.49 -13.06
C PHE A 151 -15.98 2.96 -13.31
N GLY A 152 -15.03 3.78 -13.79
CA GLY A 152 -15.28 5.16 -14.21
C GLY A 152 -15.06 6.23 -13.13
N ALA A 153 -14.46 5.88 -11.99
CA ALA A 153 -13.99 6.88 -11.03
C ALA A 153 -12.80 7.67 -11.61
N LYS A 154 -12.79 9.00 -11.41
CA LYS A 154 -11.85 9.92 -12.07
C LYS A 154 -10.86 10.50 -11.07
N PHE A 155 -9.69 9.86 -10.99
CA PHE A 155 -8.58 10.29 -10.12
C PHE A 155 -7.51 11.13 -10.84
N THR A 156 -7.68 11.45 -12.12
CA THR A 156 -6.65 12.03 -12.99
C THR A 156 -6.04 13.35 -12.50
N LYS A 157 -6.76 14.11 -11.66
CA LYS A 157 -6.23 15.35 -11.07
C LYS A 157 -5.27 15.12 -9.90
N PHE A 158 -5.28 13.93 -9.28
CA PHE A 158 -4.41 13.58 -8.15
C PHE A 158 -3.14 12.91 -8.67
N ASN A 159 -1.99 13.37 -8.20
CA ASN A 159 -0.68 12.82 -8.58
C ASN A 159 0.22 12.80 -7.34
N GLU A 160 0.91 11.68 -7.11
CA GLU A 160 1.88 11.53 -6.02
C GLU A 160 3.00 12.58 -6.10
N LYS A 161 3.43 12.94 -7.32
CA LYS A 161 4.49 13.92 -7.57
C LYS A 161 4.04 15.36 -7.28
N ASN A 162 2.74 15.66 -7.30
CA ASN A 162 2.23 17.02 -7.04
C ASN A 162 2.34 17.38 -5.57
N VAL A 163 2.31 16.39 -4.68
CA VAL A 163 2.48 16.58 -3.24
C VAL A 163 3.87 17.16 -3.04
N LEU A 164 4.93 16.46 -3.49
CA LEU A 164 6.33 16.84 -3.25
C LEU A 164 6.84 18.08 -4.02
N LYS A 165 6.13 18.55 -5.06
CA LYS A 165 6.65 19.57 -5.99
C LYS A 165 6.28 21.03 -5.67
N ASN A 166 5.67 21.33 -4.51
CA ASN A 166 5.24 22.70 -4.15
C ASN A 166 4.48 23.41 -5.29
N SER A 167 3.80 22.65 -6.16
CA SER A 167 3.09 23.22 -7.29
C SER A 167 1.84 23.94 -6.77
N SER A 168 1.56 25.13 -7.28
CA SER A 168 0.35 25.92 -7.00
C SER A 168 -0.98 25.19 -7.24
N LYS A 169 -0.94 23.99 -7.83
CA LYS A 169 -2.09 23.08 -8.01
C LYS A 169 -2.11 22.05 -6.88
N HIS A 170 -3.01 22.28 -5.94
CA HIS A 170 -3.11 21.58 -4.67
C HIS A 170 -3.93 20.29 -4.76
N PHE A 171 -3.41 19.31 -5.51
CA PHE A 171 -4.05 18.00 -5.67
C PHE A 171 -3.08 16.85 -5.42
N GLY A 172 -3.39 15.99 -4.44
CA GLY A 172 -2.43 15.00 -3.94
C GLY A 172 -3.04 13.67 -3.50
N ILE A 173 -2.19 12.65 -3.47
CA ILE A 173 -2.49 11.32 -2.92
C ILE A 173 -1.72 11.18 -1.60
N ILE A 174 -2.40 10.73 -0.56
CA ILE A 174 -1.80 10.47 0.76
C ILE A 174 -2.06 9.00 1.10
N ASP A 175 -1.02 8.18 1.07
CA ASP A 175 -1.10 6.82 1.58
C ASP A 175 -0.70 6.79 3.06
N THR A 176 -1.60 6.34 3.93
CA THR A 176 -1.34 6.24 5.37
C THR A 176 -0.21 5.26 5.70
N LEU A 177 0.09 4.29 4.82
CA LEU A 177 1.26 3.41 4.95
C LEU A 177 2.57 4.20 4.82
N ASP A 178 2.62 5.16 3.91
CA ASP A 178 3.78 6.03 3.72
C ASP A 178 3.95 7.01 4.88
N ILE A 179 2.84 7.56 5.38
CA ILE A 179 2.86 8.43 6.56
C ILE A 179 3.32 7.65 7.80
N TYR A 180 2.83 6.41 7.99
CA TYR A 180 3.27 5.55 9.08
C TYR A 180 4.78 5.32 9.03
N THR A 181 5.30 4.83 7.90
CA THR A 181 6.73 4.56 7.74
C THR A 181 7.57 5.83 7.91
N GLY A 182 7.13 6.98 7.40
CA GLY A 182 7.86 8.24 7.55
C GLY A 182 7.89 8.79 8.98
N ARG A 183 6.93 8.40 9.84
CA ARG A 183 6.85 8.83 11.25
C ARG A 183 7.50 7.85 12.22
N TYR A 184 7.24 6.57 12.04
CA TYR A 184 7.73 5.53 12.94
C TYR A 184 9.09 4.99 12.53
N LEU A 185 9.50 5.20 11.27
CA LEU A 185 10.69 4.54 10.70
C LEU A 185 10.58 3.00 10.82
N GLU A 186 9.38 2.50 10.61
CA GLU A 186 9.01 1.08 10.69
C GLU A 186 8.36 0.61 9.37
N GLN A 187 8.32 -0.71 9.16
CA GLN A 187 7.54 -1.29 8.09
C GLN A 187 6.04 -0.98 8.26
N PRO A 188 5.31 -0.73 7.16
CA PRO A 188 3.90 -0.39 7.22
C PRO A 188 3.05 -1.49 7.87
N ILE A 189 2.02 -1.08 8.61
CA ILE A 189 1.06 -1.98 9.25
C ILE A 189 -0.36 -1.69 8.74
N GLY A 190 -1.21 -2.73 8.73
CA GLY A 190 -2.63 -2.61 8.36
C GLY A 190 -3.43 -1.77 9.35
N LEU A 191 -4.61 -1.31 8.93
CA LEU A 191 -5.43 -0.32 9.64
C LEU A 191 -5.67 -0.71 11.09
N GLU A 192 -6.20 -1.92 11.33
CA GLU A 192 -6.50 -2.42 12.69
C GLU A 192 -5.29 -2.32 13.64
N LYS A 193 -4.12 -2.80 13.19
CA LYS A 193 -2.88 -2.73 13.97
C LYS A 193 -2.46 -1.28 14.23
N GLY A 194 -2.63 -0.41 13.23
CA GLY A 194 -2.37 1.02 13.34
C GLY A 194 -3.28 1.71 14.36
N LEU A 195 -4.58 1.41 14.34
CA LEU A 195 -5.56 1.92 15.29
C LEU A 195 -5.22 1.48 16.72
N LYS A 196 -4.90 0.19 16.93
CA LYS A 196 -4.43 -0.33 18.23
C LYS A 196 -3.17 0.38 18.71
N LYS A 197 -2.16 0.56 17.83
CA LYS A 197 -0.89 1.23 18.17
C LYS A 197 -1.07 2.69 18.60
N LEU A 198 -2.11 3.37 18.11
CA LEU A 198 -2.42 4.76 18.44
C LEU A 198 -3.53 4.91 19.49
N ASP A 199 -3.95 3.80 20.11
CA ASP A 199 -5.03 3.76 21.09
C ASP A 199 -6.30 4.45 20.58
N ILE A 200 -6.69 4.13 19.33
CA ILE A 200 -7.92 4.59 18.71
C ILE A 200 -8.94 3.45 18.82
N SER A 201 -9.97 3.64 19.63
CA SER A 201 -11.08 2.68 19.68
C SER A 201 -11.79 2.61 18.33
N TYR A 202 -12.07 1.39 17.89
CA TYR A 202 -12.75 1.11 16.64
C TYR A 202 -13.74 -0.03 16.81
N ARG A 203 -14.70 -0.12 15.87
CA ARG A 203 -15.65 -1.23 15.74
C ARG A 203 -16.00 -1.40 14.26
N HIS A 204 -16.52 -2.57 13.93
CA HIS A 204 -17.04 -2.88 12.59
C HIS A 204 -16.10 -2.51 11.43
N LEU A 205 -14.81 -2.85 11.53
CA LEU A 205 -13.89 -2.82 10.37
C LEU A 205 -14.37 -3.84 9.32
N HIS A 206 -13.92 -3.72 8.08
CA HIS A 206 -14.50 -4.45 6.93
C HIS A 206 -15.92 -3.99 6.59
N ASN A 207 -16.14 -2.70 6.83
CA ASN A 207 -17.23 -1.91 6.30
C ASN A 207 -16.55 -0.71 5.65
N ALA A 208 -16.64 -0.58 4.33
CA ALA A 208 -15.83 0.40 3.61
C ALA A 208 -16.05 1.85 4.11
N GLY A 209 -17.26 2.15 4.61
CA GLY A 209 -17.57 3.45 5.21
C GLY A 209 -16.85 3.69 6.53
N ASN A 210 -16.85 2.70 7.41
CA ASN A 210 -16.13 2.74 8.68
C ASN A 210 -14.60 2.77 8.44
N ASP A 211 -14.09 1.96 7.52
CA ASP A 211 -12.66 1.90 7.22
C ASP A 211 -12.14 3.22 6.65
N ALA A 212 -12.94 3.89 5.80
CA ALA A 212 -12.64 5.24 5.35
C ALA A 212 -12.62 6.26 6.52
N TYR A 213 -13.57 6.16 7.46
CA TYR A 213 -13.60 7.01 8.65
C TYR A 213 -12.40 6.77 9.58
N TYR A 214 -12.08 5.52 9.87
CA TYR A 214 -10.95 5.17 10.74
C TYR A 214 -9.62 5.49 10.08
N THR A 215 -9.50 5.36 8.75
CA THR A 215 -8.33 5.83 7.98
C THR A 215 -8.14 7.35 8.12
N MET A 216 -9.22 8.14 8.12
CA MET A 216 -9.16 9.57 8.42
C MET A 216 -8.61 9.82 9.83
N LEU A 217 -9.19 9.18 10.85
CA LEU A 217 -8.72 9.36 12.24
C LEU A 217 -7.25 8.94 12.41
N TYR A 218 -6.88 7.83 11.78
CA TYR A 218 -5.53 7.30 11.78
C TYR A 218 -4.55 8.31 11.18
N LEU A 219 -4.85 8.86 9.99
CA LEU A 219 -4.03 9.93 9.40
C LEU A 219 -3.89 11.13 10.34
N LEU A 220 -5.00 11.62 10.91
CA LEU A 220 -4.97 12.79 11.80
C LEU A 220 -4.11 12.57 13.04
N LYS A 221 -4.08 11.35 13.58
CA LYS A 221 -3.21 10.98 14.70
C LYS A 221 -1.75 10.83 14.25
N LEU A 222 -1.48 10.17 13.12
CA LEU A 222 -0.13 10.05 12.55
C LEU A 222 0.53 11.42 12.30
N LEU A 223 -0.23 12.40 11.80
CA LEU A 223 0.28 13.75 11.54
C LEU A 223 0.69 14.52 12.80
N LYS A 224 0.25 14.11 13.99
CA LYS A 224 0.66 14.71 15.27
C LYS A 224 1.98 14.14 15.79
N ILE A 225 2.42 12.99 15.28
CA ILE A 225 3.63 12.31 15.74
C ILE A 225 4.86 13.09 15.29
N ARG A 226 5.80 13.31 16.21
CA ARG A 226 7.11 13.89 15.93
C ARG A 226 8.17 12.84 16.24
N ASN A 227 9.04 12.58 15.28
CA ASN A 227 10.18 11.70 15.46
C ASN A 227 11.45 12.46 15.05
N HIS A 228 12.32 12.70 16.02
CA HIS A 228 13.54 13.49 15.82
C HIS A 228 14.59 12.74 15.00
N GLU A 229 14.55 11.40 14.99
CA GLU A 229 15.46 10.55 14.21
C GLU A 229 15.28 10.74 12.70
N CYS A 230 14.08 11.16 12.26
CA CYS A 230 13.80 11.48 10.86
C CYS A 230 14.80 12.48 10.27
N LYS A 231 15.27 13.47 11.06
CA LYS A 231 16.28 14.44 10.61
C LYS A 231 17.62 13.78 10.32
N LYS A 232 18.03 12.80 11.14
CA LYS A 232 19.28 12.06 10.93
C LYS A 232 19.21 11.27 9.63
N ILE A 233 18.08 10.61 9.37
CA ILE A 233 17.85 9.88 8.10
C ILE A 233 17.89 10.83 6.90
N LEU A 234 17.29 12.01 7.00
CA LEU A 234 17.30 13.01 5.92
C LEU A 234 18.71 13.55 5.61
N ASN A 235 19.61 13.56 6.58
CA ASN A 235 20.98 14.07 6.42
C ASN A 235 21.94 13.04 5.80
N ILE A 236 21.51 11.79 5.63
CA ILE A 236 22.33 10.77 4.95
C ILE A 236 22.42 11.13 3.47
N LYS A 237 23.64 11.38 3.00
CA LYS A 237 23.90 11.66 1.58
C LYS A 237 23.76 10.38 0.77
N ILE A 238 22.99 10.46 -0.31
CA ILE A 238 22.92 9.41 -1.32
C ILE A 238 24.16 9.58 -2.22
N PRO A 239 24.84 8.49 -2.62
CA PRO A 239 26.03 8.59 -3.47
C PRO A 239 25.67 9.21 -4.83
N ASP A 240 26.52 10.08 -5.36
CA ASP A 240 26.24 10.84 -6.59
C ASP A 240 26.08 9.93 -7.81
N GLU A 241 26.70 8.74 -7.78
CA GLU A 241 26.58 7.73 -8.83
C GLU A 241 25.23 6.98 -8.81
N TYR A 242 24.41 7.14 -7.77
CA TYR A 242 23.11 6.45 -7.67
C TYR A 242 22.11 7.00 -8.69
N LYS A 243 21.53 6.09 -9.49
CA LYS A 243 20.40 6.36 -10.38
C LYS A 243 19.26 5.38 -10.12
N GLU A 244 18.02 5.86 -10.13
CA GLU A 244 16.85 5.01 -9.86
C GLU A 244 16.66 3.95 -10.97
N GLU A 245 17.05 4.28 -12.20
CA GLU A 245 17.04 3.37 -13.36
C GLU A 245 17.97 2.17 -13.18
N ASP A 246 19.13 2.39 -12.55
CA ASP A 246 20.10 1.33 -12.27
C ASP A 246 19.52 0.31 -11.28
N TYR A 247 18.71 0.77 -10.31
CA TYR A 247 18.01 -0.13 -9.39
C TYR A 247 16.99 -1.01 -10.12
N PHE A 248 16.22 -0.44 -11.05
CA PHE A 248 15.25 -1.23 -11.81
C PHE A 248 15.94 -2.27 -12.70
N THR A 249 17.06 -1.90 -13.32
CA THR A 249 17.91 -2.81 -14.09
C THR A 249 18.45 -3.93 -13.20
N PHE A 250 19.00 -3.59 -12.04
CA PHE A 250 19.48 -4.55 -11.04
C PHE A 250 18.38 -5.53 -10.62
N LYS A 251 17.16 -5.01 -10.33
CA LYS A 251 16.03 -5.82 -9.88
C LYS A 251 15.57 -6.82 -10.94
N GLU A 252 15.53 -6.41 -12.22
CA GLU A 252 15.15 -7.30 -13.31
C GLU A 252 16.21 -8.39 -13.53
N ASN A 253 17.50 -8.04 -13.50
CA ASN A 253 18.60 -9.00 -13.59
C ASN A 253 18.54 -10.03 -12.44
N LYS A 254 18.28 -9.58 -11.20
CA LYS A 254 18.11 -10.46 -10.03
C LYS A 254 16.93 -11.42 -10.20
N LYS A 255 15.84 -10.98 -10.85
CA LYS A 255 14.67 -11.83 -11.14
C LYS A 255 14.99 -12.87 -12.21
N ILE A 256 15.66 -12.48 -13.30
CA ILE A 256 16.11 -13.39 -14.37
C ILE A 256 17.04 -14.45 -13.79
N LEU A 257 18.00 -14.07 -12.94
CA LEU A 257 18.92 -15.00 -12.30
C LEU A 257 18.16 -16.03 -11.46
N LYS A 258 17.24 -15.60 -10.60
CA LYS A 258 16.40 -16.50 -9.78
C LYS A 258 15.56 -17.45 -10.64
N GLN A 259 15.10 -17.00 -11.81
CA GLN A 259 14.39 -17.87 -12.73
C GLN A 259 15.30 -18.94 -13.32
N ARG A 260 16.50 -18.56 -13.79
CA ARG A 260 17.51 -19.50 -14.29
C ARG A 260 17.94 -20.52 -13.23
N GLU A 261 18.11 -20.10 -11.98
CA GLU A 261 18.43 -21.01 -10.86
C GLU A 261 17.31 -22.03 -10.63
N ARG A 262 16.04 -21.61 -10.71
CA ARG A 262 14.88 -22.52 -10.58
C ARG A 262 14.80 -23.49 -11.75
N GLU A 263 15.06 -23.05 -12.97
CA GLU A 263 15.09 -23.89 -14.16
C GLU A 263 16.24 -24.91 -14.08
N ALA A 264 17.44 -24.46 -13.69
CA ALA A 264 18.59 -25.34 -13.49
C ALA A 264 18.33 -26.40 -12.41
N ARG A 265 17.68 -26.01 -11.30
CA ARG A 265 17.29 -26.96 -10.24
C ARG A 265 16.30 -28.01 -10.75
N LYS A 266 15.26 -27.60 -11.48
CA LYS A 266 14.30 -28.54 -12.08
C LYS A 266 14.97 -29.50 -13.07
N ASN A 267 15.90 -29.01 -13.87
CA ASN A 267 16.63 -29.85 -14.81
C ASN A 267 17.49 -30.90 -14.10
N ARG A 268 18.15 -30.55 -12.99
CA ARG A 268 18.89 -31.51 -12.15
C ARG A 268 17.97 -32.55 -11.53
N GLU A 269 16.85 -32.12 -10.94
CA GLU A 269 15.85 -33.02 -10.35
C GLU A 269 15.28 -33.99 -11.41
N ASN A 270 15.03 -33.53 -12.63
CA ASN A 270 14.58 -34.39 -13.73
C ASN A 270 15.66 -35.39 -14.18
N GLN A 271 16.92 -34.95 -14.26
CA GLN A 271 18.03 -35.82 -14.64
C GLN A 271 18.26 -36.91 -13.60
N GLU A 272 18.26 -36.57 -12.30
CA GLU A 272 18.38 -37.52 -11.20
C GLU A 272 17.23 -38.55 -11.21
N ASN A 273 16.00 -38.11 -11.49
CA ASN A 273 14.85 -39.03 -11.61
C ASN A 273 14.97 -39.96 -12.82
N GLN A 274 15.48 -39.46 -13.95
CA GLN A 274 15.69 -40.27 -15.15
C GLN A 274 16.79 -41.32 -14.92
N GLU A 275 17.92 -40.93 -14.33
CA GLU A 275 19.01 -41.85 -13.95
C GLU A 275 18.53 -42.92 -12.97
N HIS A 276 17.66 -42.55 -12.01
CA HIS A 276 17.07 -43.51 -11.07
C HIS A 276 16.14 -44.51 -11.77
N GLN A 277 15.31 -44.04 -12.71
CA GLN A 277 14.41 -44.91 -13.48
C GLN A 277 15.19 -45.87 -14.38
N GLU A 278 16.20 -45.38 -15.09
CA GLU A 278 17.09 -46.21 -15.93
C GLU A 278 17.81 -47.29 -15.09
N HIS A 279 18.25 -46.95 -13.87
CA HIS A 279 18.86 -47.92 -12.96
C HIS A 279 17.87 -49.02 -12.51
N GLN A 280 16.63 -48.66 -12.18
CA GLN A 280 15.59 -49.62 -11.81
C GLN A 280 15.22 -50.56 -12.98
N GLU A 281 15.11 -50.02 -14.19
CA GLU A 281 14.82 -50.80 -15.40
C GLU A 281 15.95 -51.78 -15.72
N HIS A 282 17.21 -51.36 -15.57
CA HIS A 282 18.36 -52.24 -15.78
C HIS A 282 18.43 -53.38 -14.76
N GLN A 283 18.17 -53.10 -13.47
CA GLN A 283 18.11 -54.15 -12.44
C GLN A 283 16.99 -55.16 -12.70
N ALA A 284 15.82 -54.69 -13.16
CA ALA A 284 14.70 -55.56 -13.50
C ALA A 284 15.02 -56.48 -14.69
N GLN A 285 15.72 -56.00 -15.72
CA GLN A 285 16.14 -56.81 -16.87
C GLN A 285 17.15 -57.91 -16.49
N ILE A 286 18.09 -57.62 -15.58
CA ILE A 286 19.06 -58.61 -15.10
C ILE A 286 18.34 -59.74 -14.35
N GLN A 287 17.34 -59.43 -13.53
CA GLN A 287 16.54 -60.44 -12.82
C GLN A 287 15.71 -61.35 -13.74
N ILE A 288 15.32 -60.88 -14.94
CA ILE A 288 14.54 -61.67 -15.91
C ILE A 288 15.43 -62.60 -16.75
N THR A 289 16.72 -62.29 -16.86
CA THR A 289 17.69 -63.05 -17.68
C THR A 289 18.58 -64.01 -16.87
N SER A 290 18.33 -64.10 -15.55
CA SER A 290 18.95 -65.05 -14.60
C SER A 290 18.06 -66.27 -14.36
#